data_AF-A0A9D3S9Y0-F1
#
_entry.id   AF-A0A9D3S9Y0-F1
#
_cell.length_a   1.000
_cell.length_b   1.000
_cell.length_c   1.000
_cell.angle_alpha   90.00
_cell.angle_beta   90.00
_cell.angle_gamma   90.00
#
_symmetry.space_group_name_H-M   'P 1'
#
loop_
_entity.id
_entity.type
_entity.pdbx_description
1 polymer ?
#
loop_
_entity_poly.entity_id
_entity_poly.type
_entity_poly.pdbx_seq_one_letter_code
_entity_poly.pdbx_strand_id
1 'polypeptide(L)'
;MVWIQLLLFSHLLSFTPLTTLSRSELEDQLKKKKKNISDLEKDNKEIEDQLKQKEKELSDLREKNADVMSENERLRGDVKKLNNRVKALEKSEDQLRQTEKEISELKRKNNKLLDEKENLQDVTKLKKQLKDLEKAVTTSFPVTINSLRFDPNTAHSRLQISDDWQSASVFETGFTSGRPYWEVSAPRKGEIDFRPSNRYWVIQKRNRQLYMLTEQDFLRQLPNQLNIIGVLIDFSLGEVTFYNSETRTFLCVFRGNRFTEKLYRFVATCGQEGPEDWPIELLDTGIPNCTIQLFSSWMLVEQ
;
A
#
# COMPACT_ATOMS: atom_id res chain seq x y z
N MET A 1 -30.84 128.48 -51.44
CA MET A 1 -31.50 128.13 -50.16
C MET A 1 -32.80 127.34 -50.34
N VAL A 2 -33.71 127.70 -51.26
CA VAL A 2 -35.04 127.05 -51.43
C VAL A 2 -34.99 125.52 -51.66
N TRP A 3 -34.01 125.01 -52.40
CA TRP A 3 -33.91 123.57 -52.74
C TRP A 3 -33.71 122.63 -51.54
N ILE A 4 -33.11 123.08 -50.44
CA ILE A 4 -32.89 122.25 -49.24
C ILE A 4 -34.20 122.07 -48.46
N GLN A 5 -35.09 123.06 -48.46
CA GLN A 5 -36.42 122.93 -47.83
C GLN A 5 -37.33 121.95 -48.59
N LEU A 6 -37.25 121.93 -49.93
CA LEU A 6 -38.00 120.97 -50.76
C LEU A 6 -37.55 119.52 -50.57
N LEU A 7 -36.24 119.27 -50.43
CA LEU A 7 -35.72 117.92 -50.12
C LEU A 7 -36.14 117.42 -48.73
N LEU A 8 -36.13 118.29 -47.72
CA LEU A 8 -36.65 117.97 -46.39
C LEU A 8 -38.16 117.66 -46.43
N PHE A 9 -38.95 118.42 -47.20
CA PHE A 9 -40.37 118.12 -47.40
C PHE A 9 -40.62 116.81 -48.15
N SER A 10 -39.82 116.46 -49.16
CA SER A 10 -39.98 115.19 -49.88
C SER A 10 -39.69 113.96 -49.00
N HIS A 11 -38.70 114.04 -48.10
CA HIS A 11 -38.43 112.95 -47.15
C HIS A 11 -39.45 112.85 -46.01
N LEU A 12 -40.07 113.97 -45.61
CA LEU A 12 -41.18 113.96 -44.65
C LEU A 12 -42.48 113.35 -45.22
N LEU A 13 -42.67 113.41 -46.54
CA LEU A 13 -43.86 112.85 -47.23
C LEU A 13 -43.70 111.40 -47.69
N SER A 14 -42.50 110.81 -47.58
CA SER A 14 -42.28 109.38 -47.88
C SER A 14 -42.48 108.45 -46.68
N PHE A 15 -42.98 108.95 -45.55
CA PHE A 15 -43.52 108.10 -44.50
C PHE A 15 -44.75 107.38 -45.06
N THR A 16 -44.59 106.10 -45.43
CA THR A 16 -45.71 105.18 -45.61
C THR A 16 -46.63 105.32 -44.40
N PRO A 17 -47.95 105.55 -44.58
CA PRO A 17 -48.85 105.64 -43.44
C PRO A 17 -48.72 104.34 -42.68
N LEU A 18 -48.18 104.42 -41.46
CA LEU A 18 -48.17 103.32 -40.51
C LEU A 18 -49.64 102.92 -40.41
N THR A 19 -50.00 101.72 -40.88
CA THR A 19 -51.41 101.32 -40.97
C THR A 19 -51.99 101.31 -39.57
N THR A 20 -52.68 102.40 -39.20
CA THR A 20 -53.26 102.60 -37.88
C THR A 20 -54.46 101.68 -37.77
N LEU A 21 -54.18 100.42 -37.44
CA LEU A 21 -55.17 99.44 -37.00
C LEU A 21 -56.08 100.11 -35.98
N SER A 22 -57.40 99.95 -36.18
CA SER A 22 -58.37 100.48 -35.24
C SER A 22 -58.09 99.90 -33.86
N ARG A 23 -58.46 100.65 -32.81
CA ARG A 23 -58.27 100.18 -31.43
C ARG A 23 -58.93 98.81 -31.20
N SER A 24 -60.10 98.58 -31.79
CA SER A 24 -60.80 97.30 -31.77
C SER A 24 -60.04 96.17 -32.48
N GLU A 25 -59.49 96.41 -33.67
CA GLU A 25 -58.65 95.41 -34.35
C GLU A 25 -57.44 95.00 -33.50
N LEU A 26 -56.83 95.98 -32.82
CA LEU A 26 -55.66 95.75 -31.97
C LEU A 26 -56.05 94.93 -30.72
N GLU A 27 -57.20 95.23 -30.11
CA GLU A 27 -57.77 94.50 -28.98
C GLU A 27 -58.15 93.05 -29.35
N ASP A 28 -58.74 92.82 -30.54
CA ASP A 28 -59.07 91.48 -31.04
C ASP A 28 -57.82 90.65 -31.39
N GLN A 29 -56.80 91.25 -32.03
CA GLN A 29 -55.52 90.57 -32.25
C GLN A 29 -54.83 90.22 -30.93
N LEU A 30 -54.88 91.10 -29.94
CA LEU A 30 -54.30 90.86 -28.61
C LEU A 30 -55.06 89.77 -27.86
N LYS A 31 -56.38 89.70 -27.98
CA LYS A 31 -57.22 88.60 -27.46
C LYS A 31 -56.90 87.27 -28.14
N LYS A 32 -56.74 87.25 -29.47
CA LYS A 32 -56.35 86.04 -30.23
C LYS A 32 -54.94 85.57 -29.83
N LYS A 33 -53.96 86.46 -29.73
CA LYS A 33 -52.61 86.12 -29.26
C LYS A 33 -52.60 85.60 -27.81
N LYS A 34 -53.37 86.20 -26.90
CA LYS A 34 -53.53 85.69 -25.53
C LYS A 34 -54.09 84.27 -25.49
N LYS A 35 -55.10 83.97 -26.31
CA LYS A 35 -55.62 82.60 -26.42
C LYS A 35 -54.55 81.63 -26.90
N ASN A 36 -53.87 81.96 -28.00
CA ASN A 36 -52.79 81.11 -28.53
C ASN A 36 -51.67 80.85 -27.51
N ILE A 37 -51.30 81.86 -26.69
CA ILE A 37 -50.31 81.69 -25.61
C ILE A 37 -50.84 80.71 -24.56
N SER A 38 -52.10 80.85 -24.11
CA SER A 38 -52.71 79.93 -23.15
C SER A 38 -52.85 78.49 -23.67
N ASP A 39 -53.12 78.31 -24.97
CA ASP A 39 -53.17 77.00 -25.59
C ASP A 39 -51.74 76.37 -25.63
N LEU A 40 -50.71 77.14 -26.03
CA LEU A 40 -49.30 76.70 -26.02
C LEU A 40 -48.75 76.42 -24.61
N GLU A 41 -49.15 77.19 -23.59
CA GLU A 41 -48.79 76.94 -22.19
C GLU A 41 -49.34 75.59 -21.70
N LYS A 42 -50.55 75.22 -22.13
CA LYS A 42 -51.14 73.92 -21.83
C LYS A 42 -50.40 72.78 -22.54
N ASP A 43 -50.12 72.95 -23.83
CA ASP A 43 -49.40 71.94 -24.62
C ASP A 43 -47.97 71.71 -24.09
N ASN A 44 -47.25 72.77 -23.73
CA ASN A 44 -45.93 72.68 -23.09
C ASN A 44 -45.98 71.89 -21.78
N LYS A 45 -47.00 72.14 -20.94
CA LYS A 45 -47.17 71.40 -19.68
C LYS A 45 -47.45 69.92 -19.92
N GLU A 46 -48.25 69.58 -20.93
CA GLU A 46 -48.51 68.18 -21.30
C GLU A 46 -47.23 67.48 -21.81
N ILE A 47 -46.40 68.18 -22.59
CA ILE A 47 -45.08 67.69 -23.01
C ILE A 47 -44.15 67.47 -21.81
N GLU A 48 -44.09 68.40 -20.85
CA GLU A 48 -43.29 68.22 -19.62
C GLU A 48 -43.73 67.00 -18.81
N ASP A 49 -45.04 66.77 -18.67
CA ASP A 49 -45.56 65.64 -17.90
C ASP A 49 -45.33 64.30 -18.63
N GLN A 50 -45.43 64.28 -19.97
CA GLN A 50 -45.00 63.13 -20.79
C GLN A 50 -43.48 62.87 -20.68
N LEU A 51 -42.66 63.92 -20.64
CA LEU A 51 -41.21 63.81 -20.52
C LEU A 51 -40.80 63.22 -19.16
N LYS A 52 -41.36 63.73 -18.05
CA LYS A 52 -41.18 63.15 -16.70
C LYS A 52 -41.57 61.68 -16.63
N GLN A 53 -42.69 61.30 -17.27
CA GLN A 53 -43.13 59.91 -17.33
C GLN A 53 -42.15 59.03 -18.13
N LYS A 54 -41.61 59.53 -19.25
CA LYS A 54 -40.60 58.79 -20.03
C LYS A 54 -39.26 58.69 -19.33
N GLU A 55 -38.83 59.72 -18.61
CA GLU A 55 -37.63 59.65 -17.76
C GLU A 55 -37.74 58.58 -16.68
N LYS A 56 -38.92 58.45 -16.05
CA LYS A 56 -39.19 57.39 -15.08
C LYS A 56 -39.14 56.00 -15.71
N GLU A 57 -39.85 55.78 -16.82
CA GLU A 57 -39.80 54.50 -17.56
C GLU A 57 -38.37 54.11 -17.96
N LEU A 58 -37.56 55.09 -18.36
CA LEU A 58 -36.16 54.90 -18.77
C LEU A 58 -35.26 54.60 -17.54
N SER A 59 -35.57 55.14 -16.37
CA SER A 59 -34.94 54.77 -15.09
C SER A 59 -35.25 53.31 -14.72
N ASP A 60 -36.53 52.93 -14.70
CA ASP A 60 -36.98 51.57 -14.36
C ASP A 60 -36.38 50.50 -15.32
N LEU A 61 -36.21 50.85 -16.60
CA LEU A 61 -35.55 49.99 -17.59
C LEU A 61 -34.03 49.90 -17.41
N ARG A 62 -33.37 50.97 -16.93
CA ARG A 62 -31.93 50.94 -16.61
C ARG A 62 -31.64 50.02 -15.43
N GLU A 63 -32.47 50.08 -14.38
CA GLU A 63 -32.36 49.21 -13.21
C GLU A 63 -32.52 47.73 -13.60
N LYS A 64 -33.61 47.38 -14.30
CA LYS A 64 -33.85 46.01 -14.80
C LYS A 64 -32.71 45.49 -15.69
N ASN A 65 -32.12 46.35 -16.51
CA ASN A 65 -30.97 45.97 -17.33
C ASN A 65 -29.71 45.72 -16.49
N ALA A 66 -29.50 46.47 -15.40
CA ALA A 66 -28.39 46.23 -14.47
C ALA A 66 -28.55 44.87 -13.75
N ASP A 67 -29.76 44.56 -13.27
CA ASP A 67 -30.08 43.26 -12.66
C ASP A 67 -29.79 42.10 -13.63
N VAL A 68 -30.33 42.18 -14.86
CA VAL A 68 -30.12 41.18 -15.91
C VAL A 68 -28.64 41.04 -16.28
N MET A 69 -27.86 42.13 -16.28
CA MET A 69 -26.42 42.05 -16.51
C MET A 69 -25.70 41.30 -15.38
N SER A 70 -26.03 41.60 -14.11
CA SER A 70 -25.43 40.91 -12.95
C SER A 70 -25.74 39.40 -12.94
N GLU A 71 -26.97 39.01 -13.29
CA GLU A 71 -27.37 37.61 -13.39
C GLU A 71 -26.68 36.90 -14.56
N ASN A 72 -26.49 37.57 -15.70
CA ASN A 72 -25.71 37.03 -16.82
C ASN A 72 -24.23 36.79 -16.44
N GLU A 73 -23.61 37.67 -15.66
CA GLU A 73 -22.25 37.47 -15.15
C GLU A 73 -22.18 36.28 -14.17
N ARG A 74 -23.16 36.16 -13.27
CA ARG A 74 -23.29 35.02 -12.34
C ARG A 74 -23.41 33.70 -13.11
N LEU A 75 -24.33 33.63 -14.07
CA LEU A 75 -24.56 32.46 -14.92
C LEU A 75 -23.32 32.09 -15.75
N ARG A 76 -22.60 33.07 -16.32
CA ARG A 76 -21.29 32.82 -16.98
C ARG A 76 -20.28 32.21 -16.03
N GLY A 77 -20.23 32.67 -14.79
CA GLY A 77 -19.39 32.09 -13.73
C GLY A 77 -19.73 30.63 -13.44
N ASP A 78 -21.02 30.30 -13.33
CA ASP A 78 -21.48 28.94 -13.04
C ASP A 78 -21.29 27.99 -14.24
N VAL A 79 -21.52 28.45 -15.47
CA VAL A 79 -21.17 27.70 -16.70
C VAL A 79 -19.67 27.37 -16.74
N LYS A 80 -18.79 28.32 -16.37
CA LYS A 80 -17.34 28.07 -16.30
C LYS A 80 -16.99 27.01 -15.25
N LYS A 81 -17.64 27.02 -14.08
CA LYS A 81 -17.47 25.98 -13.03
C LYS A 81 -17.93 24.61 -13.53
N LEU A 82 -19.10 24.54 -14.18
CA LEU A 82 -19.64 23.29 -14.73
C LEU A 82 -18.74 22.71 -15.81
N ASN A 83 -18.23 23.53 -16.74
CA ASN A 83 -17.31 23.08 -17.78
C ASN A 83 -16.02 22.47 -17.20
N ASN A 84 -15.48 23.05 -16.13
CA ASN A 84 -14.32 22.48 -15.42
C ASN A 84 -14.65 21.12 -14.75
N ARG A 85 -15.88 20.96 -14.23
CA ARG A 85 -16.35 19.68 -13.66
C ARG A 85 -16.53 18.61 -14.73
N VAL A 86 -17.07 18.96 -15.90
CA VAL A 86 -17.21 18.04 -17.05
C VAL A 86 -15.84 17.50 -17.46
N LYS A 87 -14.85 18.37 -17.66
CA LYS A 87 -13.47 17.95 -18.00
C LYS A 87 -12.82 17.03 -16.96
N ALA A 88 -13.13 17.24 -15.68
CA ALA A 88 -12.65 16.36 -14.61
C ALA A 88 -13.35 14.97 -14.66
N LEU A 89 -14.64 14.95 -14.99
CA LEU A 89 -15.42 13.71 -15.15
C LEU A 89 -14.94 12.91 -16.38
N GLU A 90 -14.77 13.57 -17.54
CA GLU A 90 -14.21 12.96 -18.76
C GLU A 90 -12.87 12.24 -18.46
N LYS A 91 -11.95 12.93 -17.78
CA LYS A 91 -10.67 12.34 -17.36
C LYS A 91 -10.83 11.15 -16.41
N SER A 92 -11.83 11.16 -15.52
CA SER A 92 -12.11 10.03 -14.63
C SER A 92 -12.76 8.84 -15.36
N GLU A 93 -13.55 9.10 -16.40
CA GLU A 93 -14.14 8.07 -17.25
C GLU A 93 -13.07 7.34 -18.07
N ASP A 94 -12.09 8.07 -18.63
CA ASP A 94 -10.93 7.48 -19.30
C ASP A 94 -10.11 6.58 -18.37
N GLN A 95 -9.95 6.98 -17.09
CA GLN A 95 -9.30 6.16 -16.07
C GLN A 95 -10.09 4.89 -15.75
N LEU A 96 -11.43 4.97 -15.65
CA LEU A 96 -12.29 3.79 -15.46
C LEU A 96 -12.22 2.84 -16.66
N ARG A 97 -12.31 3.37 -17.89
CA ARG A 97 -12.17 2.58 -19.13
C ARG A 97 -10.82 1.87 -19.24
N GLN A 98 -9.77 2.41 -18.61
CA GLN A 98 -8.46 1.76 -18.54
C GLN A 98 -8.43 0.65 -17.47
N THR A 99 -8.93 0.90 -16.26
CA THR A 99 -8.96 -0.14 -15.20
C THR A 99 -9.90 -1.30 -15.54
N GLU A 100 -11.00 -1.06 -16.27
CA GLU A 100 -11.88 -2.11 -16.79
C GLU A 100 -11.17 -3.07 -17.77
N LYS A 101 -10.24 -2.56 -18.59
CA LYS A 101 -9.40 -3.41 -19.47
C LYS A 101 -8.44 -4.25 -18.65
N GLU A 102 -7.77 -3.65 -17.67
CA GLU A 102 -6.85 -4.36 -16.77
C GLU A 102 -7.56 -5.47 -15.98
N ILE A 103 -8.76 -5.20 -15.46
CA ILE A 103 -9.62 -6.20 -14.81
C ILE A 103 -9.99 -7.33 -15.79
N SER A 104 -10.29 -6.99 -17.05
CA SER A 104 -10.63 -7.98 -18.08
C SER A 104 -9.44 -8.88 -18.45
N GLU A 105 -8.23 -8.33 -18.54
CA GLU A 105 -7.00 -9.10 -18.71
C GLU A 105 -6.68 -9.99 -17.50
N LEU A 106 -6.81 -9.45 -16.29
CA LEU A 106 -6.58 -10.20 -15.05
C LEU A 106 -7.56 -11.37 -14.91
N LYS A 107 -8.85 -11.17 -15.25
CA LYS A 107 -9.83 -12.26 -15.33
C LYS A 107 -9.39 -13.34 -16.33
N ARG A 108 -8.92 -12.96 -17.52
CA ARG A 108 -8.44 -13.92 -18.52
C ARG A 108 -7.19 -14.68 -18.05
N LYS A 109 -6.25 -14.02 -17.36
CA LYS A 109 -5.08 -14.65 -16.74
C LYS A 109 -5.49 -15.62 -15.62
N ASN A 110 -6.43 -15.22 -14.76
CA ASN A 110 -6.92 -16.03 -13.66
C ASN A 110 -7.65 -17.30 -14.13
N ASN A 111 -8.45 -17.22 -15.20
CA ASN A 111 -9.10 -18.40 -15.78
C ASN A 111 -8.07 -19.40 -16.32
N LYS A 112 -7.03 -18.96 -17.03
CA LYS A 112 -5.95 -19.86 -17.48
C LYS A 112 -5.25 -20.57 -16.32
N LEU A 113 -4.97 -19.84 -15.23
CA LEU A 113 -4.37 -20.42 -14.03
C LEU A 113 -5.32 -21.41 -13.33
N LEU A 114 -6.64 -21.24 -13.46
CA LEU A 114 -7.63 -22.20 -12.99
C LEU A 114 -7.60 -23.48 -13.83
N ASP A 115 -7.57 -23.35 -15.16
CA ASP A 115 -7.46 -24.49 -16.10
C ASP A 115 -6.15 -25.28 -15.85
N GLU A 116 -5.02 -24.58 -15.66
CA GLU A 116 -3.72 -25.18 -15.29
C GLU A 116 -3.78 -25.90 -13.93
N LYS A 117 -4.47 -25.32 -12.94
CA LYS A 117 -4.67 -25.93 -11.62
C LYS A 117 -5.55 -27.18 -11.68
N GLU A 118 -6.54 -27.22 -12.56
CA GLU A 118 -7.35 -28.43 -12.79
C GLU A 118 -6.54 -29.53 -13.47
N ASN A 119 -5.69 -29.20 -14.46
CA ASN A 119 -4.75 -30.16 -15.04
C ASN A 119 -3.73 -30.69 -14.02
N LEU A 120 -3.35 -29.90 -13.01
CA LEU A 120 -2.54 -30.34 -11.88
C LEU A 120 -3.27 -31.31 -10.91
N GLN A 121 -4.52 -31.71 -11.18
CA GLN A 121 -5.18 -32.79 -10.43
C GLN A 121 -4.35 -34.08 -10.39
N ASP A 122 -3.58 -34.38 -11.43
CA ASP A 122 -2.70 -35.56 -11.43
C ASP A 122 -1.65 -35.51 -10.31
N VAL A 123 -1.19 -34.32 -9.87
CA VAL A 123 -0.33 -34.19 -8.69
C VAL A 123 -1.07 -34.53 -7.40
N THR A 124 -2.37 -34.22 -7.30
CA THR A 124 -3.19 -34.60 -6.14
C THR A 124 -3.50 -36.10 -6.12
N LYS A 125 -3.69 -36.69 -7.31
CA LYS A 125 -3.84 -38.14 -7.53
C LYS A 125 -2.55 -38.90 -7.17
N LEU A 126 -1.40 -38.42 -7.64
CA LEU A 126 -0.08 -38.96 -7.28
C LEU A 126 0.21 -38.84 -5.78
N LYS A 127 -0.14 -37.71 -5.14
CA LYS A 127 -0.04 -37.57 -3.67
C LYS A 127 -0.93 -38.56 -2.92
N LYS A 128 -2.13 -38.85 -3.43
CA LYS A 128 -3.00 -39.88 -2.86
C LYS A 128 -2.38 -41.27 -3.01
N GLN A 129 -1.89 -41.62 -4.21
CA GLN A 129 -1.19 -42.88 -4.44
C GLN A 129 0.06 -43.04 -3.56
N LEU A 130 0.84 -41.97 -3.39
CA LEU A 130 2.00 -41.95 -2.48
C LEU A 130 1.56 -42.21 -1.03
N LYS A 131 0.50 -41.57 -0.55
CA LYS A 131 -0.04 -41.78 0.80
C LYS A 131 -0.59 -43.20 1.02
N ASP A 132 -1.21 -43.77 -0.01
CA ASP A 132 -1.69 -45.16 0.02
C ASP A 132 -0.49 -46.15 0.02
N LEU A 133 0.60 -45.84 -0.71
CA LEU A 133 1.87 -46.57 -0.70
C LEU A 133 2.62 -46.45 0.64
N GLU A 134 2.73 -45.25 1.21
CA GLU A 134 3.30 -45.01 2.54
C GLU A 134 2.55 -45.84 3.59
N LYS A 135 1.22 -45.79 3.58
CA LYS A 135 0.39 -46.61 4.47
C LYS A 135 0.64 -48.11 4.26
N ALA A 136 0.71 -48.56 3.01
CA ALA A 136 0.99 -49.96 2.68
C ALA A 136 2.37 -50.40 3.19
N VAL A 137 3.41 -49.57 3.03
CA VAL A 137 4.77 -49.80 3.56
C VAL A 137 4.73 -49.87 5.10
N THR A 138 4.06 -48.93 5.77
CA THR A 138 3.89 -48.94 7.24
C THR A 138 3.17 -50.19 7.75
N THR A 139 2.19 -50.72 7.01
CA THR A 139 1.48 -51.96 7.38
C THR A 139 2.19 -53.24 6.97
N SER A 140 3.01 -53.21 5.92
CA SER A 140 3.76 -54.37 5.40
C SER A 140 5.08 -54.58 6.11
N PHE A 141 5.69 -53.51 6.63
CA PHE A 141 6.92 -53.54 7.40
C PHE A 141 6.72 -52.70 8.66
N PRO A 142 6.31 -53.32 9.78
CA PRO A 142 6.51 -52.71 11.08
C PRO A 142 8.02 -52.66 11.36
N VAL A 143 8.67 -51.61 10.85
CA VAL A 143 9.99 -51.20 11.32
C VAL A 143 9.75 -50.63 12.72
N THR A 144 9.74 -51.53 13.70
CA THR A 144 9.88 -51.14 15.10
C THR A 144 11.23 -50.47 15.25
N ILE A 145 11.26 -49.15 15.11
CA ILE A 145 12.35 -48.35 15.66
C ILE A 145 12.19 -48.51 17.17
N ASN A 146 12.88 -49.51 17.72
CA ASN A 146 13.09 -49.59 19.16
C ASN A 146 13.64 -48.23 19.59
N SER A 147 13.03 -47.66 20.64
CA SER A 147 13.37 -46.37 21.26
C SER A 147 14.81 -45.96 21.01
N LEU A 148 15.03 -44.71 20.54
CA LEU A 148 16.39 -44.15 20.52
C LEU A 148 17.03 -44.40 21.89
N ARG A 149 18.21 -45.00 21.86
CA ARG A 149 19.08 -45.22 23.01
C ARG A 149 20.40 -44.52 22.75
N PHE A 150 20.99 -44.02 23.83
CA PHE A 150 22.32 -43.43 23.83
C PHE A 150 23.37 -44.56 23.88
N ASP A 151 24.53 -44.37 23.25
CA ASP A 151 25.65 -45.31 23.38
C ASP A 151 26.46 -44.97 24.66
N PRO A 152 26.40 -45.80 25.72
CA PRO A 152 27.09 -45.50 26.98
C PRO A 152 28.61 -45.50 26.83
N ASN A 153 29.16 -46.16 25.80
CA ASN A 153 30.60 -46.27 25.56
C ASN A 153 31.19 -44.98 24.97
N THR A 154 30.34 -44.06 24.51
CA THR A 154 30.74 -42.77 23.93
C THR A 154 30.49 -41.60 24.90
N ALA A 155 29.89 -41.83 26.08
CA ALA A 155 29.70 -40.83 27.12
C ALA A 155 30.98 -40.54 27.91
N HIS A 156 31.20 -39.27 28.29
CA HIS A 156 32.25 -38.92 29.26
C HIS A 156 31.89 -39.47 30.64
N SER A 157 32.88 -39.98 31.38
CA SER A 157 32.78 -40.59 32.73
C SER A 157 32.24 -39.71 33.87
N ARG A 158 31.64 -38.56 33.54
CA ARG A 158 31.04 -37.59 34.46
C ARG A 158 29.55 -37.30 34.17
N LEU A 159 28.99 -37.88 33.10
CA LEU A 159 27.58 -37.74 32.76
C LEU A 159 26.78 -38.83 33.49
N GLN A 160 25.68 -38.44 34.14
CA GLN A 160 24.67 -39.38 34.62
C GLN A 160 23.60 -39.51 33.54
N ILE A 161 23.53 -40.70 32.93
CA ILE A 161 22.46 -41.08 32.00
C ILE A 161 21.27 -41.52 32.85
N SER A 162 20.08 -41.01 32.57
CA SER A 162 18.84 -41.45 33.23
C SER A 162 18.54 -42.92 32.90
N ASP A 163 17.86 -43.65 33.80
CA ASP A 163 17.55 -45.08 33.64
C ASP A 163 16.66 -45.38 32.41
N ASP A 164 16.03 -44.35 31.83
CA ASP A 164 15.27 -44.38 30.56
C ASP A 164 16.15 -44.40 29.30
N TRP A 165 17.47 -44.14 29.42
CA TRP A 165 18.42 -43.95 28.33
C TRP A 165 18.01 -42.82 27.36
N GLN A 166 17.59 -41.65 27.88
CA GLN A 166 17.19 -40.50 27.07
C GLN A 166 18.05 -39.22 27.22
N SER A 167 19.18 -39.26 27.96
CA SER A 167 20.03 -38.08 28.18
C SER A 167 21.54 -38.31 27.99
N ALA A 168 22.17 -37.40 27.22
CA ALA A 168 23.61 -37.11 27.07
C ALA A 168 24.60 -38.20 26.55
N SER A 169 24.86 -38.17 25.23
CA SER A 169 26.04 -38.67 24.47
C SER A 169 25.69 -38.77 22.97
N VAL A 170 26.65 -39.13 22.09
CA VAL A 170 26.44 -39.18 20.62
C VAL A 170 25.46 -40.30 20.24
N PHE A 171 24.57 -40.01 19.29
CA PHE A 171 23.50 -40.93 18.90
C PHE A 171 23.95 -41.96 17.86
N GLU A 172 23.53 -43.22 18.07
CA GLU A 172 23.88 -44.39 17.24
C GLU A 172 23.31 -44.34 15.80
N THR A 173 22.40 -43.40 15.51
CA THR A 173 21.69 -43.28 14.21
C THR A 173 22.33 -42.24 13.28
N GLY A 174 23.40 -42.64 12.59
CA GLY A 174 23.94 -41.89 11.45
C GLY A 174 23.12 -42.11 10.16
N PHE A 175 22.65 -41.04 9.54
CA PHE A 175 21.76 -41.09 8.37
C PHE A 175 22.51 -41.40 7.05
N THR A 176 22.41 -42.63 6.53
CA THR A 176 22.85 -42.99 5.15
C THR A 176 21.90 -43.94 4.39
N SER A 177 20.76 -44.31 4.99
CA SER A 177 19.91 -45.47 4.62
C SER A 177 20.54 -46.86 4.89
N GLY A 178 19.69 -47.83 5.24
CA GLY A 178 19.91 -49.29 5.04
C GLY A 178 20.90 -50.08 5.93
N ARG A 179 20.38 -50.72 6.99
CA ARG A 179 20.96 -51.81 7.84
C ARG A 179 22.27 -51.52 8.65
N PRO A 180 22.39 -52.00 9.90
CA PRO A 180 23.50 -51.66 10.79
C PRO A 180 24.71 -52.62 10.75
N TYR A 181 25.91 -52.05 10.65
CA TYR A 181 27.21 -52.57 11.08
C TYR A 181 28.18 -51.37 11.17
N TRP A 182 29.14 -51.37 12.10
CA TRP A 182 29.88 -50.13 12.46
C TRP A 182 31.33 -50.34 12.88
N GLU A 183 32.19 -49.47 12.36
CA GLU A 183 33.31 -48.84 13.07
C GLU A 183 33.27 -47.33 12.76
N VAL A 184 33.77 -46.50 13.69
CA VAL A 184 33.53 -45.04 13.74
C VAL A 184 34.83 -44.34 14.10
N SER A 185 35.46 -43.63 13.16
CA SER A 185 36.75 -42.95 13.36
C SER A 185 36.60 -41.44 13.27
N ALA A 186 36.97 -40.74 14.34
CA ALA A 186 37.03 -39.28 14.42
C ALA A 186 38.23 -38.87 15.31
N PRO A 187 38.72 -37.61 15.24
CA PRO A 187 39.80 -37.14 16.11
C PRO A 187 39.32 -36.97 17.57
N ARG A 188 39.33 -38.05 18.37
CA ARG A 188 38.82 -38.06 19.76
C ARG A 188 39.82 -37.53 20.82
N LYS A 189 40.81 -36.72 20.44
CA LYS A 189 41.84 -36.16 21.36
C LYS A 189 42.19 -34.73 20.99
N GLY A 190 42.00 -33.81 21.94
CA GLY A 190 42.37 -32.40 21.81
C GLY A 190 41.24 -31.46 22.23
N GLU A 191 41.51 -30.16 22.18
CA GLU A 191 40.46 -29.14 22.18
C GLU A 191 39.72 -29.19 20.84
N ILE A 192 38.39 -29.29 20.87
CA ILE A 192 37.58 -29.41 19.65
C ILE A 192 37.14 -28.02 19.20
N ASP A 193 37.48 -27.69 17.96
CA ASP A 193 37.22 -26.40 17.34
C ASP A 193 35.91 -26.44 16.52
N PHE A 194 34.86 -25.83 17.08
CA PHE A 194 33.49 -25.93 16.59
C PHE A 194 33.16 -24.90 15.49
N ARG A 195 33.63 -25.16 14.27
CA ARG A 195 33.35 -24.32 13.09
C ARG A 195 32.79 -25.12 11.91
N PRO A 196 31.98 -24.52 11.02
CA PRO A 196 31.43 -25.22 9.84
C PRO A 196 32.51 -25.77 8.91
N SER A 197 33.67 -25.12 8.81
CA SER A 197 34.86 -25.58 8.09
C SER A 197 35.47 -26.87 8.66
N ASN A 198 35.31 -27.11 9.96
CA ASN A 198 35.62 -28.38 10.62
C ASN A 198 34.42 -29.35 10.61
N ARG A 199 33.36 -29.04 9.85
CA ARG A 199 32.10 -29.79 9.76
C ARG A 199 31.26 -29.82 11.05
N TYR A 200 31.33 -28.74 11.84
CA TYR A 200 30.53 -28.54 13.05
C TYR A 200 29.56 -27.36 12.89
N TRP A 201 28.26 -27.62 12.98
CA TRP A 201 27.21 -26.58 12.99
C TRP A 201 26.58 -26.51 14.39
N VAL A 202 26.82 -25.42 15.12
CA VAL A 202 26.67 -25.38 16.59
C VAL A 202 25.93 -24.15 17.10
N ILE A 203 25.07 -24.35 18.09
CA ILE A 203 24.50 -23.30 18.94
C ILE A 203 24.98 -23.54 20.38
N GLN A 204 25.71 -22.57 20.95
CA GLN A 204 26.28 -22.60 22.29
C GLN A 204 25.48 -21.71 23.25
N LYS A 205 25.18 -22.20 24.46
CA LYS A 205 24.68 -21.38 25.58
C LYS A 205 25.87 -20.85 26.38
N ARG A 206 26.04 -19.53 26.48
CA ARG A 206 27.06 -18.86 27.30
C ARG A 206 26.43 -17.72 28.08
N ASN A 207 26.63 -17.65 29.39
CA ASN A 207 26.09 -16.61 30.28
C ASN A 207 24.56 -16.41 30.12
N ARG A 208 23.79 -17.52 30.11
CA ARG A 208 22.33 -17.56 29.87
C ARG A 208 21.87 -17.07 28.48
N GLN A 209 22.79 -16.71 27.58
CA GLN A 209 22.52 -16.27 26.22
C GLN A 209 22.86 -17.37 25.21
N LEU A 210 22.10 -17.48 24.12
CA LEU A 210 22.38 -18.37 23.01
C LEU A 210 23.18 -17.66 21.91
N TYR A 211 24.22 -18.32 21.41
CA TYR A 211 25.07 -17.87 20.32
C TYR A 211 25.20 -18.96 19.27
N MET A 212 25.27 -18.56 18.01
CA MET A 212 25.62 -19.46 16.91
C MET A 212 27.09 -19.30 16.54
N LEU A 213 27.77 -20.43 16.35
CA LEU A 213 29.16 -20.47 15.89
C LEU A 213 29.17 -20.40 14.36
N THR A 214 30.00 -19.53 13.79
CA THR A 214 30.10 -19.31 12.34
C THR A 214 31.55 -19.37 11.88
N GLU A 215 31.79 -19.33 10.56
CA GLU A 215 33.15 -19.43 9.99
C GLU A 215 34.07 -18.25 10.35
N GLN A 216 33.47 -17.10 10.67
CA GLN A 216 34.18 -15.99 11.30
C GLN A 216 33.97 -16.09 12.81
N ASP A 217 34.98 -15.73 13.61
CA ASP A 217 34.97 -15.83 15.08
C ASP A 217 33.91 -14.93 15.78
N PHE A 218 33.02 -14.30 15.00
CA PHE A 218 31.82 -13.64 15.46
C PHE A 218 30.75 -14.64 15.90
N LEU A 219 30.59 -14.74 17.22
CA LEU A 219 29.42 -15.32 17.86
C LEU A 219 28.17 -14.51 17.49
N ARG A 220 27.26 -15.08 16.68
CA ARG A 220 25.98 -14.42 16.41
C ARG A 220 25.00 -14.68 17.56
N GLN A 221 24.71 -13.65 18.34
CA GLN A 221 23.70 -13.72 19.39
C GLN A 221 22.31 -14.03 18.80
N LEU A 222 21.63 -15.00 19.38
CA LEU A 222 20.25 -15.38 19.07
C LEU A 222 19.28 -14.78 20.11
N PRO A 223 17.97 -14.65 19.81
CA PRO A 223 16.98 -14.13 20.76
C PRO A 223 16.93 -14.86 22.11
N ASN A 224 16.57 -14.14 23.17
CA ASN A 224 16.59 -14.66 24.55
C ASN A 224 15.42 -15.62 24.86
N GLN A 225 14.41 -15.67 24.00
CA GLN A 225 13.22 -16.53 24.12
C GLN A 225 13.20 -17.53 22.95
N LEU A 226 14.16 -18.45 22.97
CA LEU A 226 14.18 -19.62 22.09
C LEU A 226 14.03 -20.87 22.96
N ASN A 227 12.79 -21.32 23.16
CA ASN A 227 12.58 -22.59 23.86
C ASN A 227 12.75 -23.73 22.86
N ILE A 228 12.16 -23.60 21.67
CA ILE A 228 12.22 -24.64 20.63
C ILE A 228 12.97 -24.17 19.38
N ILE A 229 14.12 -24.81 19.12
CA ILE A 229 14.97 -24.57 17.94
C ILE A 229 14.98 -25.79 17.03
N GLY A 230 14.19 -25.77 15.96
CA GLY A 230 14.24 -26.81 14.94
C GLY A 230 15.50 -26.73 14.09
N VAL A 231 15.99 -27.89 13.66
CA VAL A 231 17.10 -28.01 12.71
C VAL A 231 16.64 -28.81 11.50
N LEU A 232 16.84 -28.26 10.31
CA LEU A 232 16.53 -28.89 9.03
C LEU A 232 17.83 -29.05 8.25
N ILE A 233 18.05 -30.23 7.67
CA ILE A 233 19.23 -30.57 6.88
C ILE A 233 18.74 -30.93 5.47
N ASP A 234 19.23 -30.21 4.46
CA ASP A 234 19.04 -30.58 3.06
C ASP A 234 20.35 -31.11 2.50
N PHE A 235 20.46 -32.44 2.43
CA PHE A 235 21.63 -33.13 1.87
C PHE A 235 21.84 -32.82 0.38
N SER A 236 20.78 -32.51 -0.37
CA SER A 236 20.85 -32.26 -1.82
C SER A 236 21.31 -30.83 -2.15
N LEU A 237 20.98 -29.87 -1.29
CA LEU A 237 21.38 -28.46 -1.42
C LEU A 237 22.62 -28.09 -0.59
N GLY A 238 23.09 -28.98 0.28
CA GLY A 238 24.22 -28.69 1.17
C GLY A 238 23.88 -27.66 2.25
N GLU A 239 22.63 -27.65 2.74
CA GLU A 239 22.14 -26.65 3.70
C GLU A 239 21.88 -27.23 5.10
N VAL A 240 22.31 -26.50 6.13
CA VAL A 240 21.90 -26.71 7.53
C VAL A 240 21.15 -25.46 8.00
N THR A 241 19.86 -25.60 8.27
CA THR A 241 18.96 -24.51 8.65
C THR A 241 18.53 -24.64 10.11
N PHE A 242 18.72 -23.58 10.88
CA PHE A 242 18.20 -23.44 12.24
C PHE A 242 17.01 -22.46 12.23
N TYR A 243 15.92 -22.81 12.90
CA TYR A 243 14.72 -21.97 13.00
C TYR A 243 14.09 -22.06 14.40
N ASN A 244 13.43 -21.01 14.85
CA ASN A 244 12.56 -21.08 16.02
C ASN A 244 11.31 -21.86 15.61
N SER A 245 11.03 -22.98 16.28
CA SER A 245 9.92 -23.87 15.92
C SER A 245 8.58 -23.45 16.53
N GLU A 246 8.57 -22.63 17.58
CA GLU A 246 7.35 -22.04 18.16
C GLU A 246 6.79 -20.96 17.21
N THR A 247 7.64 -20.02 16.79
CA THR A 247 7.27 -18.90 15.91
C THR A 247 7.38 -19.24 14.41
N ARG A 248 8.03 -20.35 14.07
CA ARG A 248 8.38 -20.77 12.69
C ARG A 248 9.27 -19.76 11.95
N THR A 249 10.05 -18.95 12.67
CA THR A 249 10.95 -17.95 12.08
C THR A 249 12.37 -18.49 11.92
N PHE A 250 12.99 -18.28 10.75
CA PHE A 250 14.39 -18.63 10.52
C PHE A 250 15.34 -17.93 11.51
N LEU A 251 16.33 -18.67 12.02
CA LEU A 251 17.42 -18.14 12.82
C LEU A 251 18.67 -17.99 11.94
N CYS A 252 19.07 -19.05 11.24
CA CYS A 252 20.22 -19.04 10.33
C CYS A 252 20.16 -20.18 9.31
N VAL A 253 20.91 -20.04 8.22
CA VAL A 253 21.16 -21.10 7.23
C VAL A 253 22.64 -21.11 6.89
N PHE A 254 23.29 -22.25 7.09
CA PHE A 254 24.63 -22.53 6.58
C PHE A 254 24.47 -23.14 5.18
N ARG A 255 25.19 -22.61 4.19
CA ARG A 255 25.06 -22.98 2.77
C ARG A 255 26.41 -23.39 2.19
N GLY A 256 26.38 -24.18 1.12
CA GLY A 256 27.57 -24.60 0.40
C GLY A 256 28.38 -25.68 1.12
N ASN A 257 27.79 -26.30 2.14
CA ASN A 257 28.38 -27.46 2.80
C ASN A 257 28.41 -28.63 1.81
N ARG A 258 29.51 -29.38 1.77
CA ARG A 258 29.63 -30.59 0.95
C ARG A 258 29.58 -31.80 1.85
N PHE A 259 28.38 -32.28 2.14
CA PHE A 259 28.21 -33.50 2.93
C PHE A 259 28.75 -34.69 2.13
N THR A 260 29.90 -35.21 2.56
CA THR A 260 30.55 -36.40 2.02
C THR A 260 30.28 -37.63 2.89
N GLU A 261 29.99 -37.44 4.17
CA GLU A 261 29.82 -38.49 5.16
C GLU A 261 28.52 -38.34 5.98
N LYS A 262 28.31 -39.21 6.98
CA LYS A 262 27.06 -39.20 7.77
C LYS A 262 27.08 -38.03 8.74
N LEU A 263 25.94 -37.36 8.86
CA LEU A 263 25.70 -36.37 9.90
C LEU A 263 25.15 -37.04 11.16
N TYR A 264 25.76 -36.71 12.30
CA TYR A 264 25.40 -37.17 13.63
C TYR A 264 24.95 -36.01 14.49
N ARG A 265 23.86 -36.23 15.24
CA ARG A 265 23.46 -35.32 16.32
C ARG A 265 24.47 -35.44 17.45
N PHE A 266 24.89 -34.32 18.01
CA PHE A 266 25.81 -34.24 19.14
C PHE A 266 25.28 -33.22 20.14
N VAL A 267 25.50 -33.51 21.41
CA VAL A 267 25.17 -32.65 22.53
C VAL A 267 26.31 -32.74 23.55
N ALA A 268 26.80 -31.60 24.04
CA ALA A 268 27.75 -31.56 25.15
C ALA A 268 27.40 -30.45 26.15
N THR A 269 27.29 -30.85 27.42
CA THR A 269 27.22 -29.94 28.56
C THR A 269 28.64 -29.62 29.04
N CYS A 270 28.92 -28.34 29.28
CA CYS A 270 30.21 -27.87 29.80
C CYS A 270 29.98 -26.94 31.00
N GLY A 271 30.01 -27.50 32.21
CA GLY A 271 29.83 -26.74 33.45
C GLY A 271 29.48 -27.63 34.64
N GLN A 272 29.25 -27.00 35.79
CA GLN A 272 28.40 -27.57 36.84
C GLN A 272 26.99 -27.04 36.58
N GLU A 273 26.03 -27.94 36.43
CA GLU A 273 24.62 -27.59 36.26
C GLU A 273 24.10 -26.96 37.57
N GLY A 274 23.48 -25.79 37.48
CA GLY A 274 22.76 -25.21 38.60
C GLY A 274 21.39 -25.89 38.75
N PRO A 275 20.78 -25.87 39.94
CA PRO A 275 19.45 -26.46 40.17
C PRO A 275 18.29 -25.77 39.41
N GLU A 276 18.59 -24.75 38.58
CA GLU A 276 17.64 -24.06 37.69
C GLU A 276 17.86 -24.38 36.19
N ASP A 277 18.90 -25.15 35.83
CA ASP A 277 19.12 -25.59 34.45
C ASP A 277 18.31 -26.87 34.17
N TRP A 278 17.36 -26.79 33.24
CA TRP A 278 16.50 -27.89 32.84
C TRP A 278 17.23 -28.87 31.91
N PRO A 279 16.93 -30.18 31.97
CA PRO A 279 17.60 -31.20 31.18
C PRO A 279 17.34 -31.06 29.67
N ILE A 280 18.21 -31.71 28.92
CA ILE A 280 18.17 -31.85 27.47
C ILE A 280 17.20 -32.98 27.14
N GLU A 281 16.15 -32.69 26.39
CA GLU A 281 15.19 -33.72 25.97
C GLU A 281 15.19 -33.84 24.45
N LEU A 282 14.87 -35.03 23.93
CA LEU A 282 14.58 -35.21 22.52
C LEU A 282 13.12 -35.59 22.37
N LEU A 283 12.30 -34.62 21.98
CA LEU A 283 10.96 -34.95 21.49
C LEU A 283 11.07 -35.82 20.23
N ASP A 284 10.09 -36.73 20.05
CA ASP A 284 9.84 -37.42 18.79
C ASP A 284 8.64 -36.75 18.10
N THR A 285 8.73 -36.68 16.78
CA THR A 285 7.79 -36.00 15.88
C THR A 285 7.01 -36.98 15.01
N GLY A 286 7.41 -38.26 14.97
CA GLY A 286 6.83 -39.26 14.09
C GLY A 286 7.06 -39.01 12.59
N ILE A 287 7.96 -38.06 12.22
CA ILE A 287 8.32 -37.77 10.84
C ILE A 287 9.80 -38.14 10.64
N PRO A 288 10.14 -39.14 9.79
CA PRO A 288 11.50 -39.72 9.73
C PRO A 288 12.60 -38.74 9.29
N ASN A 289 12.23 -37.59 8.69
CA ASN A 289 13.17 -36.56 8.19
C ASN A 289 13.00 -35.17 8.85
N CYS A 290 12.13 -35.01 9.85
CA CYS A 290 11.93 -33.74 10.55
C CYS A 290 11.73 -33.99 12.05
N THR A 291 12.77 -33.87 12.88
CA THR A 291 12.65 -34.07 14.34
C THR A 291 13.00 -32.81 15.14
N ILE A 292 12.06 -32.47 16.02
CA ILE A 292 12.09 -31.47 17.10
C ILE A 292 12.10 -32.28 18.40
N GLN A 293 12.74 -32.00 19.56
CA GLN A 293 13.79 -31.05 20.02
C GLN A 293 13.85 -31.09 21.59
N LEU A 294 14.86 -30.48 22.25
CA LEU A 294 14.83 -29.66 23.52
C LEU A 294 16.21 -29.49 24.23
N PHE A 295 16.53 -28.24 24.57
CA PHE A 295 17.55 -27.68 25.50
C PHE A 295 19.03 -28.14 25.65
N SER A 296 19.92 -27.23 25.23
CA SER A 296 21.30 -26.99 25.69
C SER A 296 22.45 -27.59 24.85
N SER A 297 23.26 -26.69 24.30
CA SER A 297 24.41 -26.93 23.40
C SER A 297 24.19 -28.00 22.32
N TRP A 298 23.52 -27.60 21.25
CA TRP A 298 23.34 -28.41 20.04
C TRP A 298 24.54 -28.33 19.12
N MET A 299 24.93 -29.49 18.59
CA MET A 299 25.99 -29.64 17.59
C MET A 299 25.55 -30.68 16.57
N LEU A 300 25.81 -30.41 15.30
CA LEU A 300 25.81 -31.42 14.24
C LEU A 300 27.26 -31.66 13.85
N VAL A 301 27.65 -32.93 13.84
CA VAL A 301 28.99 -33.40 13.47
C VAL A 301 28.87 -34.22 12.22
N GLU A 302 29.61 -33.86 11.18
CA GLU A 302 29.96 -34.80 10.12
C GLU A 302 31.27 -35.50 10.51
N GLN A 303 31.33 -36.81 10.35
CA GLN A 303 32.58 -37.57 10.53
C GLN A 303 33.25 -37.81 9.19
#